data_AF-A0A9Q1DVG2-F1
#
_entry.id   AF-A0A9Q1DVG2-F1
#
_cell.length_a   1.000
_cell.length_b   1.000
_cell.length_c   1.000
_cell.angle_alpha   90.00
_cell.angle_beta   90.00
_cell.angle_gamma   90.00
#
_symmetry.space_group_name_H-M   'P 1'
#
loop_
_entity.id
_entity.type
_entity.pdbx_description
1 polymer ?
#
loop_
_entity_poly.entity_id
_entity_poly.type
_entity_poly.pdbx_seq_one_letter_code
_entity_poly.pdbx_strand_id
1 'polypeptide(L)'
;MTMASVLDALWEDRDVRFDITPQQMKMRPGEVLIDCLDSIEDTKGNNGDRGRLLVTNLRIIWHSLALPRVNLFGRARKPPKGGAREAS
;
A
#
# COMPACT_ATOMS: atom_id res chain seq x y z
N MET A 1 23.91 3.09 -13.11
CA MET A 1 22.92 2.23 -12.43
C MET A 1 21.95 1.72 -13.47
N THR A 2 21.70 0.40 -13.52
CA THR A 2 20.79 -0.21 -14.51
C THR A 2 19.34 -0.03 -14.07
N MET A 3 18.39 0.04 -15.01
CA MET A 3 16.95 0.14 -14.68
C MET A 3 16.47 -1.00 -13.76
N ALA A 4 17.07 -2.18 -13.89
CA ALA A 4 16.78 -3.33 -13.04
C ALA A 4 17.06 -3.05 -11.55
N SER A 5 18.14 -2.35 -11.22
CA SER A 5 18.48 -2.02 -9.82
C SER A 5 17.55 -0.96 -9.23
N VAL A 6 16.97 -0.08 -10.06
CA VAL A 6 15.99 0.94 -9.63
C VAL A 6 14.65 0.29 -9.29
N LEU A 7 14.23 -0.69 -10.09
CA LEU A 7 13.01 -1.47 -9.83
C LEU A 7 13.12 -2.34 -8.58
N ASP A 8 14.31 -2.84 -8.25
CA ASP A 8 14.51 -3.63 -7.02
C ASP A 8 14.46 -2.79 -5.73
N ALA A 9 14.68 -1.48 -5.84
CA ALA A 9 14.54 -0.54 -4.73
C ALA A 9 13.10 -0.02 -4.54
N LEU A 10 12.17 -0.35 -5.46
CA LEU A 10 10.77 0.04 -5.38
C LEU A 10 10.01 -0.99 -4.54
N TRP A 11 9.73 -0.63 -3.29
CA TRP A 11 9.09 -1.51 -2.32
C TRP A 11 7.59 -1.23 -2.21
N GLU A 12 7.14 -0.06 -2.64
CA GLU A 12 5.78 0.46 -2.48
C GLU A 12 4.71 -0.43 -3.11
N ASP A 13 5.03 -1.13 -4.20
CA ASP A 13 4.13 -2.08 -4.86
C ASP A 13 4.33 -3.53 -4.41
N ARG A 14 5.33 -3.79 -3.56
CA ARG A 14 5.78 -5.14 -3.16
C ARG A 14 5.53 -5.46 -1.70
N ASP A 15 5.66 -4.48 -0.80
CA ASP A 15 5.62 -4.69 0.64
C ASP A 15 4.38 -4.04 1.28
N VAL A 16 3.88 -4.66 2.36
CA VAL A 16 2.92 -4.03 3.29
C VAL A 16 3.71 -3.50 4.48
N ARG A 17 3.51 -2.23 4.83
CA ARG A 17 4.23 -1.57 5.94
C ARG A 17 3.27 -0.80 6.85
N PHE A 18 3.63 -0.72 8.11
CA PHE A 18 2.90 0.03 9.13
C PHE A 18 3.78 1.17 9.64
N ASP A 19 3.16 2.20 10.24
CA ASP A 19 3.82 3.35 10.86
C ASP A 19 4.83 4.05 9.92
N ILE A 20 4.46 4.23 8.65
CA ILE A 20 5.33 4.88 7.67
C ILE A 20 5.42 6.39 7.94
N THR A 21 6.57 6.98 7.62
CA THR A 21 6.79 8.42 7.79
C THR A 21 6.00 9.25 6.77
N PRO A 22 5.67 10.52 7.08
CA PRO A 22 5.04 11.43 6.11
C PRO A 22 5.81 11.59 4.79
N GLN A 23 7.14 11.47 4.84
CA GLN A 23 8.00 11.49 3.66
C GLN A 23 7.72 10.29 2.74
N GLN A 24 7.47 9.11 3.31
CA GLN A 24 7.14 7.89 2.56
C GLN A 24 5.71 7.89 2.01
N MET A 25 4.82 8.73 2.53
CA MET A 25 3.47 8.94 1.97
C MET A 25 3.47 9.75 0.68
N LYS A 26 4.53 10.52 0.39
CA LYS A 26 4.59 11.31 -0.83
C LYS A 26 4.52 10.41 -2.05
N MET A 27 3.73 10.82 -3.04
CA MET A 27 3.62 10.12 -4.32
C MET A 27 4.98 10.09 -5.03
N ARG A 28 5.35 8.92 -5.56
CA ARG A 28 6.57 8.77 -6.35
C ARG A 28 6.38 9.31 -7.77
N PRO A 29 7.46 9.63 -8.50
CA PRO A 29 7.35 9.97 -9.92
C PRO A 29 6.64 8.85 -10.70
N GLY A 30 5.55 9.20 -11.40
CA GLY A 30 4.71 8.24 -12.14
C GLY A 30 3.62 7.55 -11.29
N GLU A 31 3.61 7.77 -9.97
CA GLU A 31 2.48 7.41 -9.13
C GLU A 31 1.36 8.46 -9.30
N VAL A 32 0.14 7.98 -9.55
CA VAL A 32 -1.04 8.84 -9.72
C VAL A 32 -2.12 8.45 -8.72
N LEU A 33 -2.72 9.45 -8.09
CA LEU A 33 -3.90 9.26 -7.26
C LEU A 33 -5.09 8.93 -8.17
N ILE A 34 -5.71 7.78 -7.92
CA ILE A 34 -6.91 7.31 -8.63
C ILE A 34 -8.15 7.73 -7.86
N ASP A 35 -8.15 7.53 -6.53
CA ASP A 35 -9.30 7.84 -5.69
C ASP A 35 -8.87 8.22 -4.27
N CYS A 36 -9.74 8.98 -3.59
CA CYS A 36 -9.57 9.43 -2.23
C CYS A 36 -10.89 9.28 -1.48
N LEU A 37 -10.92 8.38 -0.49
CA LEU A 37 -12.10 8.10 0.32
C LEU A 37 -11.88 8.59 1.74
N ASP A 38 -12.76 9.46 2.20
CA ASP A 38 -12.76 10.00 3.55
C ASP A 38 -13.56 9.13 4.53
N SER A 39 -13.28 9.29 5.82
CA SER A 39 -14.00 8.64 6.93
C SER A 39 -13.99 7.10 6.88
N ILE A 40 -12.89 6.51 6.40
CA ILE A 40 -12.69 5.06 6.34
C ILE A 40 -12.07 4.58 7.65
N GLU A 41 -12.72 3.65 8.33
CA GLU A 41 -12.24 3.05 9.58
C GLU A 41 -11.28 1.88 9.34
N ASP A 42 -10.18 1.80 10.10
CA ASP A 42 -9.31 0.61 10.14
C ASP A 42 -9.77 -0.36 11.22
N THR A 43 -10.55 -1.36 10.82
CA THR A 43 -11.17 -2.33 11.74
C THR A 43 -10.27 -3.49 12.16
N LYS A 44 -8.97 -3.49 11.79
CA LYS A 44 -8.06 -4.60 12.09
C LYS A 44 -7.00 -4.25 13.12
N GLY A 45 -6.45 -3.04 13.07
CA GLY A 45 -5.40 -2.59 13.99
C GLY A 45 -5.76 -1.35 14.80
N ASN A 46 -6.73 -0.55 14.36
CA ASN A 46 -7.06 0.74 14.95
C ASN A 46 -8.59 0.93 15.04
N ASN A 47 -9.31 -0.03 15.65
CA ASN A 47 -10.76 0.02 15.81
C ASN A 47 -11.22 1.36 16.39
N GLY A 48 -12.23 1.97 15.77
CA GLY A 48 -12.75 3.28 16.14
C GLY A 48 -11.95 4.47 15.61
N ASP A 49 -10.79 4.27 14.99
CA ASP A 49 -10.02 5.34 14.35
C ASP A 49 -10.46 5.53 12.90
N ARG A 50 -10.90 6.75 12.58
CA ARG A 50 -11.32 7.14 11.23
C ARG A 50 -10.16 7.80 10.51
N GLY A 51 -9.88 7.26 9.33
CA GLY A 51 -8.83 7.73 8.46
C GLY A 51 -9.34 8.14 7.08
N ARG A 52 -8.37 8.43 6.24
CA ARG A 52 -8.53 8.63 4.80
C ARG A 52 -7.79 7.52 4.07
N LEU A 53 -8.45 6.98 3.07
CA LEU A 53 -7.89 5.98 2.17
C LEU A 53 -7.53 6.64 0.83
N LEU A 54 -6.26 6.59 0.46
CA LEU A 54 -5.74 7.04 -0.81
C LEU A 54 -5.45 5.81 -1.68
N VAL A 55 -6.08 5.74 -2.85
CA VAL A 55 -5.88 4.67 -3.82
C VAL A 55 -5.06 5.23 -4.97
N THR A 56 -3.88 4.68 -5.20
CA THR A 56 -3.02 5.04 -6.35
C THR A 56 -2.89 3.88 -7.33
N ASN A 57 -2.25 4.13 -8.47
CA ASN A 57 -1.89 3.07 -9.41
C ASN A 57 -0.83 2.08 -8.87
N LEU A 58 -0.11 2.42 -7.79
CA LEU A 58 0.96 1.60 -7.23
C LEU A 58 0.59 0.95 -5.88
N ARG A 59 -0.10 1.66 -5.00
CA ARG A 59 -0.35 1.25 -3.60
C ARG A 59 -1.62 1.86 -3.05
N ILE A 60 -2.02 1.37 -1.87
CA ILE A 60 -3.12 1.93 -1.10
C ILE A 60 -2.58 2.44 0.23
N ILE A 61 -2.88 3.69 0.57
CA ILE A 61 -2.42 4.31 1.80
C ILE A 61 -3.64 4.59 2.66
N TRP A 62 -3.64 4.11 3.89
CA TRP A 62 -4.59 4.56 4.91
C TRP A 62 -3.84 5.40 5.93
N HIS A 63 -4.35 6.58 6.27
CA HIS A 63 -3.81 7.34 7.39
C HIS A 63 -4.93 7.85 8.27
N SER A 64 -4.69 7.89 9.58
CA SER A 64 -5.65 8.46 10.52
C SER A 64 -5.82 9.96 10.27
N LEU A 65 -7.04 10.46 10.50
CA LEU A 65 -7.33 11.89 10.49
C LEU A 65 -7.13 12.52 11.87
N ALA A 66 -7.20 11.71 12.94
CA ALA A 66 -7.09 12.17 14.32
C ALA A 66 -5.68 12.01 14.89
N LEU A 67 -4.95 11.00 14.43
CA LEU A 67 -3.62 10.66 14.92
C LEU A 67 -2.61 10.67 13.77
N PRO A 68 -1.33 10.97 14.02
CA PRO A 68 -0.28 10.89 13.01
C PRO A 68 0.14 9.43 12.74
N ARG A 69 -0.83 8.53 12.58
CA ARG A 69 -0.64 7.10 12.29
C ARG A 69 -0.92 6.83 10.82
N VAL A 70 -0.05 6.06 10.17
CA VAL A 70 -0.13 5.78 8.73
C VAL A 70 0.13 4.31 8.48
N ASN A 71 -0.84 3.65 7.87
CA ASN A 71 -0.73 2.27 7.40
C ASN A 71 -0.61 2.27 5.87
N LEU A 72 0.37 1.54 5.35
CA LEU A 72 0.56 1.40 3.91
C LEU A 72 0.39 -0.04 3.47
N PHE A 73 -0.61 -0.25 2.63
CA PHE A 73 -0.86 -1.53 2.00
C PHE A 73 -0.24 -1.52 0.60
N GLY A 74 0.80 -2.34 0.40
CA GLY A 74 1.32 -2.64 -0.93
C GLY A 74 0.25 -3.27 -1.83
N ARG A 75 0.52 -3.32 -3.13
CA ARG A 75 -0.43 -3.85 -4.11
C ARG A 75 -0.86 -5.26 -3.71
N ALA A 76 -2.17 -5.51 -3.56
CA ALA A 76 -2.70 -6.85 -3.36
C ALA A 76 -2.41 -7.68 -4.62
N ARG A 77 -1.26 -8.39 -4.64
CA ARG A 77 -1.02 -9.40 -5.67
C ARG A 77 -2.08 -10.46 -5.48
N LYS A 78 -2.98 -10.61 -6.46
CA LYS A 78 -3.88 -11.76 -6.52
C LYS A 78 -2.97 -13.00 -6.50
N PRO A 79 -3.12 -13.93 -5.54
CA PRO A 79 -2.28 -15.12 -5.51
C PRO A 79 -2.42 -15.84 -6.86
N PRO A 80 -1.32 -16.34 -7.46
CA PRO A 80 -1.41 -17.14 -8.66
C PRO A 80 -2.35 -18.31 -8.38
N LYS A 81 -3.35 -18.51 -9.24
CA LYS A 81 -4.19 -19.70 -9.16
C LYS A 81 -3.25 -20.90 -9.28
N GLY A 82 -3.12 -21.68 -8.21
CA GLY A 82 -2.22 -22.81 -8.14
C GLY A 82 -2.42 -23.75 -9.33
N GLY A 83 -1.33 -23.99 -10.07
CA GLY A 83 -1.24 -25.17 -10.92
C GLY A 83 -1.16 -26.38 -10.00
N ALA A 84 -2.18 -27.23 -10.07
CA ALA A 84 -2.16 -28.53 -9.44
C ALA A 84 -0.91 -29.28 -9.91
N ARG A 85 -0.01 -29.58 -8.96
CA ARG A 85 0.94 -30.67 -9.11
C ARG A 85 0.16 -31.94 -8.76
N GLU A 86 -0.08 -32.79 -9.72
CA GLU A 86 -0.16 -34.23 -9.46
C GLU A 86 1.11 -34.84 -10.05
N ALA A 87 2.00 -35.21 -9.12
CA ALA A 87 3.18 -35.99 -9.40
C ALA A 87 2.75 -37.42 -9.76
N SER A 88 3.40 -37.97 -10.77
CA SER A 88 3.41 -39.40 -11.07
C SER A 88 4.39 -40.14 -10.18
#